data_AF-A0A1Q5K6Q7-F1
#
_entry.id   AF-A0A1Q5K6Q7-F1
#
_cell.length_a   1.000
_cell.length_b   1.000
_cell.length_c   1.000
_cell.angle_alpha   90.00
_cell.angle_beta   90.00
_cell.angle_gamma   90.00
#
_symmetry.space_group_name_H-M   'P 1'
#
loop_
_entity.id
_entity.type
_entity.pdbx_description
1 polymer ?
#
loop_
_entity_poly.entity_id
_entity_poly.type
_entity_poly.pdbx_seq_one_letter_code
_entity_poly.pdbx_strand_id
1 'polypeptide(L)' 'MDGLRGVAARLLVELAVVLERTVAGEVANERLKRRRNAALRAAHTRGVPVETLAARLGLSEAWVRRVVNGGPPAARTMDP' A
#
# COMPACT_ATOMS: atom_id res chain seq x y z
N MET A 1 -6.06 23.52 39.21
CA MET A 1 -5.46 23.51 37.85
C MET A 1 -5.83 22.20 37.14
N ASP A 2 -7.10 21.82 37.21
CA ASP A 2 -7.52 20.42 36.98
C ASP A 2 -8.21 20.22 35.62
N GLY A 3 -8.71 21.30 35.00
CA GLY A 3 -9.32 21.26 33.68
C GLY A 3 -8.33 20.95 32.55
N LEU A 4 -7.09 21.43 32.65
CA LEU A 4 -6.06 21.19 31.63
C LEU A 4 -5.61 19.72 31.56
N ARG A 5 -5.58 19.02 32.71
CA ARG A 5 -5.28 17.58 32.77
C ARG A 5 -6.40 16.76 32.12
N GLY A 6 -7.66 17.12 32.35
CA GLY A 6 -8.82 16.48 31.72
C GLY A 6 -8.86 16.70 30.21
N VAL A 7 -8.54 17.92 29.74
CA VAL A 7 -8.46 18.24 28.30
C VAL A 7 -7.30 17.50 27.63
N ALA A 8 -6.12 17.50 28.25
CA ALA A 8 -4.96 16.78 27.72
C ALA A 8 -5.23 15.27 27.63
N ALA A 9 -5.84 14.67 28.66
CA ALA A 9 -6.21 13.25 28.64
C ALA A 9 -7.18 12.93 27.49
N ARG A 10 -8.18 13.79 27.25
CA ARG A 10 -9.11 13.60 26.13
C ARG A 10 -8.44 13.73 24.77
N LEU A 11 -7.53 14.70 24.61
CA LEU A 11 -6.77 14.86 23.36
C LEU A 11 -5.87 13.65 23.06
N LEU A 12 -5.25 13.06 24.09
CA LEU A 12 -4.44 11.86 23.93
C LEU A 12 -5.27 10.65 23.49
N VAL A 13 -6.50 10.52 23.99
CA VAL A 13 -7.42 9.45 23.58
C VAL A 13 -7.84 9.61 22.11
N GLU A 14 -8.20 10.82 21.69
CA GLU A 14 -8.56 11.08 20.28
C GLU A 14 -7.37 10.82 19.35
N LEU A 15 -6.16 11.23 19.74
CA LEU A 15 -4.94 10.95 18.99
C LEU A 15 -4.70 9.43 18.87
N ALA A 16 -4.86 8.67 19.95
CA ALA A 16 -4.72 7.22 19.92
C ALA A 16 -5.72 6.56 18.95
N VAL A 17 -6.97 7.05 18.90
CA VAL A 17 -7.98 6.54 17.96
C VAL A 17 -7.59 6.84 16.50
N VAL A 18 -7.10 8.05 16.22
CA VAL A 18 -6.65 8.42 14.87
C VAL A 18 -5.46 7.57 14.44
N LEU A 19 -4.48 7.37 15.34
CA LEU A 19 -3.31 6.54 15.07
C LEU A 19 -3.72 5.08 14.83
N GLU A 20 -4.58 4.50 15.65
CA GLU A 20 -5.07 3.12 15.50
C GLU A 20 -5.80 2.94 14.16
N ARG A 21 -6.70 3.87 13.79
CA ARG A 21 -7.39 3.83 12.48
C ARG A 21 -6.43 3.97 11.30
N THR A 22 -5.40 4.78 11.45
CA THR A 22 -4.36 4.96 10.43
C THR A 22 -3.56 3.67 10.26
N VAL A 23 -3.14 3.04 11.35
CA VAL A 23 -2.44 1.74 11.34
C VAL A 23 -3.33 0.66 10.73
N ALA A 24 -4.61 0.57 11.11
CA ALA A 24 -5.55 -0.37 10.51
C ALA A 24 -5.71 -0.14 9.00
N GLY A 25 -5.75 1.13 8.56
CA GLY A 25 -5.77 1.52 7.16
C GLY A 25 -4.50 1.12 6.41
N GLU A 26 -3.31 1.36 6.99
CA GLU A 26 -2.04 0.92 6.41
C GLU A 26 -1.94 -0.60 6.30
N VAL A 27 -2.34 -1.33 7.34
CA VAL A 27 -2.36 -2.80 7.32
C VAL A 27 -3.32 -3.33 6.26
N ALA A 28 -4.52 -2.75 6.12
CA ALA A 28 -5.47 -3.12 5.08
C ALA A 28 -4.92 -2.82 3.68
N ASN A 29 -4.29 -1.66 3.50
CA ASN A 29 -3.63 -1.25 2.27
C ASN A 29 -2.49 -2.21 1.88
N GLU A 30 -1.63 -2.58 2.83
CA GLU A 30 -0.54 -3.53 2.62
C GLU A 30 -1.07 -4.93 2.28
N ARG A 31 -2.14 -5.39 2.94
CA ARG A 31 -2.81 -6.66 2.59
C ARG A 31 -3.34 -6.64 1.15
N LEU A 32 -3.95 -5.53 0.73
CA LEU A 32 -4.44 -5.39 -0.64
C LEU A 32 -3.31 -5.37 -1.67
N LYS A 33 -2.24 -4.61 -1.43
CA LYS A 33 -1.03 -4.60 -2.27
C LYS A 33 -0.44 -5.99 -2.42
N ARG A 34 -0.31 -6.75 -1.31
CA ARG A 34 0.17 -8.14 -1.34
C ARG A 34 -0.72 -9.05 -2.18
N ARG A 35 -2.04 -8.96 -2.01
CA ARG A 35 -3.01 -9.75 -2.81
C ARG A 35 -2.91 -9.43 -4.30
N ARG A 36 -2.87 -8.14 -4.67
CA ARG A 36 -2.68 -7.71 -6.07
C ARG A 36 -1.37 -8.24 -6.63
N ASN A 37 -0.27 -8.12 -5.90
CA ASN A 37 1.03 -8.60 -6.36
C ASN A 37 1.08 -10.13 -6.49
N ALA A 38 0.34 -10.87 -5.65
CA ALA A 38 0.18 -12.31 -5.80
C ALA A 38 -0.64 -12.67 -7.05
N ALA A 39 -1.73 -11.93 -7.32
CA ALA A 39 -2.53 -12.11 -8.53
C ALA A 39 -1.72 -11.82 -9.81
N LEU A 40 -0.92 -10.75 -9.80
CA LEU A 40 -0.01 -10.41 -10.90
C LEU A 40 1.01 -11.53 -11.17
N ARG A 41 1.64 -12.05 -10.12
CA ARG A 41 2.56 -13.20 -10.22
C ARG A 41 1.84 -14.42 -10.79
N ALA A 42 0.66 -14.74 -10.27
CA ALA A 42 -0.13 -15.88 -10.71
C ALA A 42 -0.58 -15.78 -12.18
N ALA A 43 -0.88 -14.57 -12.66
CA ALA A 43 -1.20 -14.32 -14.07
C ALA A 43 0.03 -14.47 -14.98
N HIS A 44 1.17 -13.92 -14.56
CA HIS A 44 2.43 -14.05 -15.30
C HIS A 44 2.89 -15.52 -15.37
N THR A 45 2.82 -16.28 -14.27
CA THR A 45 3.11 -17.72 -14.26
C THR A 45 2.20 -18.52 -15.20
N ARG A 46 0.99 -18.03 -15.50
CA ARG A 46 0.05 -18.63 -16.46
C ARG A 46 0.28 -18.15 -17.91
N GLY A 47 1.35 -17.41 -18.16
CA GLY A 47 1.74 -16.98 -19.50
C GLY A 47 1.16 -15.64 -19.94
N VAL A 48 0.55 -14.85 -19.04
CA VAL A 48 0.11 -13.50 -19.41
C VAL A 48 1.34 -12.59 -19.53
N PRO A 49 1.58 -11.95 -20.69
CA PRO A 49 2.75 -11.10 -20.88
C PRO A 49 2.74 -9.83 -20.03
N VAL A 50 3.92 -9.34 -19.70
CA VAL A 50 4.12 -8.13 -18.87
C VAL A 50 3.46 -6.91 -19.50
N GLU A 51 3.59 -6.73 -20.81
CA GLU A 51 3.01 -5.64 -21.57
C GLU A 51 1.48 -5.62 -21.48
N THR A 52 0.86 -6.81 -21.49
CA THR A 52 -0.60 -6.95 -21.36
C THR A 52 -1.05 -6.59 -19.93
N LEU A 53 -0.30 -7.00 -18.92
CA LEU A 53 -0.57 -6.65 -17.52
C LEU A 53 -0.39 -5.14 -17.28
N ALA A 54 0.66 -4.54 -17.83
CA ALA A 54 0.97 -3.13 -17.74
C ALA A 54 -0.13 -2.26 -18.38
N ALA A 55 -0.52 -2.58 -19.62
CA ALA A 55 -1.56 -1.88 -20.34
C ALA A 55 -2.92 -1.94 -19.62
N ARG A 56 -3.30 -3.12 -19.10
CA ARG A 56 -4.58 -3.28 -18.40
C ARG A 56 -4.65 -2.58 -17.05
N LEU A 57 -3.51 -2.42 -16.37
CA LEU A 57 -3.45 -1.78 -15.05
C LEU A 57 -3.09 -0.30 -15.10
N GLY A 58 -2.74 0.23 -16.27
CA GLY A 58 -2.21 1.60 -16.39
C GLY A 58 -0.89 1.79 -15.63
N LEU A 59 -0.05 0.75 -15.60
CA LEU A 59 1.23 0.75 -14.88
C LEU A 59 2.38 0.63 -15.87
N SER A 60 3.57 1.06 -15.47
CA SER A 60 4.77 0.84 -16.29
C SER A 60 5.16 -0.63 -16.31
N GLU A 61 5.67 -1.10 -17.46
CA GLU A 61 6.21 -2.46 -17.57
C GLU A 61 7.32 -2.72 -16.55
N ALA A 62 8.18 -1.73 -16.29
CA ALA A 62 9.26 -1.84 -15.31
C ALA A 62 8.73 -2.14 -13.90
N TRP A 63 7.61 -1.51 -13.51
CA TRP A 63 6.95 -1.79 -12.24
C TRP A 63 6.37 -3.20 -12.22
N VAL A 64 5.71 -3.63 -13.31
CA VAL A 64 5.12 -4.98 -13.41
C VAL A 64 6.21 -6.06 -13.38
N ARG A 65 7.29 -5.92 -14.16
CA ARG A 65 8.46 -6.83 -14.14
C ARG A 65 8.99 -7.00 -12.73
N ARG A 66 9.09 -5.90 -11.98
CA ARG A 66 9.58 -5.94 -10.60
C ARG A 66 8.66 -6.76 -9.69
N VAL A 67 7.36 -6.55 -9.80
CA VAL A 67 6.37 -7.28 -8.98
C VAL A 67 6.33 -8.76 -9.33
N VAL A 68 6.37 -9.12 -10.62
CA VAL A 68 6.34 -10.53 -11.02
C VAL A 68 7.63 -11.26 -10.66
N ASN A 69 8.76 -10.54 -10.63
CA ASN A 69 10.07 -11.07 -10.21
C ASN A 69 10.28 -11.04 -8.68
N GLY A 70 9.29 -10.59 -7.89
CA GLY A 70 9.36 -10.60 -6.42
C GLY A 70 10.19 -9.47 -5.78
N GLY A 71 10.58 -8.45 -6.54
CA GLY A 71 11.26 -7.28 -6.00
C GLY A 71 10.30 -6.28 -5.34
N PRO A 72 10.71 -5.55 -4.28
CA PRO A 72 9.89 -4.49 -3.69
C PRO A 72 9.62 -3.39 -4.74
N PRO A 73 8.40 -2.83 -4.85
CA PRO A 73 8.10 -1.79 -5.83
C PRO A 73 9.15 -0.68 -5.75
N ALA A 74 9.69 -0.25 -6.90
CA ALA A 74 10.55 0.93 -6.91
C ALA A 74 9.78 2.06 -6.26
N ALA A 75 10.46 2.80 -5.39
CA ALA A 75 10.03 4.16 -5.11
C ALA A 75 9.67 4.82 -6.44
N ARG A 76 8.45 5.36 -6.47
CA ARG A 76 7.90 6.13 -7.58
C ARG A 76 8.92 7.18 -7.98
N THR A 77 9.68 6.94 -9.05
CA THR A 77 10.35 8.04 -9.75
C THR A 77 9.23 8.77 -10.47
N MET A 78 8.76 9.87 -9.89
CA MET A 78 8.12 10.92 -10.67
C MET A 78 9.22 11.46 -11.57
N ASP A 79 9.15 11.12 -12.86
CA ASP A 79 9.82 11.93 -13.88
C ASP A 79 9.18 13.34 -13.81
N PRO A 80 9.98 14.42 -13.79
CA PRO A 80 9.47 15.80 -13.79
C PRO A 80 8.66 16.14 -15.05
#